data_AF-A0A094YLM8-F1
#
_entry.id   AF-A0A094YLM8-F1
#
_cell.length_a   1.000
_cell.length_b   1.000
_cell.length_c   1.000
_cell.angle_alpha   90.00
_cell.angle_beta   90.00
_cell.angle_gamma   90.00
#
_symmetry.space_group_name_H-M   'P 1'
#
loop_
_entity.id
_entity.type
_entity.pdbx_description
1 polymer ?
#
loop_
_entity_poly.entity_id
_entity_poly.type
_entity_poly.pdbx_seq_one_letter_code
_entity_poly.pdbx_strand_id
1 'polypeptide(L)'
;MHPVVSRLASLAAGSAAVCALALGGVVAGLPSEAHAQASVLLKHQSAKAVVETVDHDARELLLREANGHLITIEYGSAVRDLPHVNAGDKLSISFVETLGADLAPPGSPLPESTLTTARGYVHGHPRGVIASFRRERAKINTIDLPTHTVTFTTDDDASHVAVLRTQAMQDFLKTLKVGDVIDITRMESISYIILNEKTEAAQDAANAAAAGAASAPGAPVPATAPQPATVPAAPVAPAQ
;
A
#
# COMPACT_ATOMS: atom_id res chain seq x y z
N MET A 1 17.91 -32.36 51.38
CA MET A 1 16.63 -33.09 51.47
C MET A 1 15.54 -32.09 51.83
N HIS A 2 14.65 -31.73 50.90
CA HIS A 2 13.37 -31.09 51.24
C HIS A 2 12.40 -32.20 51.68
N PRO A 3 11.47 -31.95 52.62
CA PRO A 3 10.14 -31.47 52.20
C PRO A 3 9.43 -30.54 53.23
N VAL A 4 8.64 -29.57 52.76
CA VAL A 4 7.15 -29.50 52.82
C VAL A 4 6.64 -29.07 54.22
N VAL A 5 5.80 -28.04 54.36
CA VAL A 5 4.33 -28.14 54.51
C VAL A 5 3.76 -26.72 54.75
N SER A 6 2.74 -26.33 53.96
CA SER A 6 1.43 -25.68 54.29
C SER A 6 1.28 -24.65 55.44
N ARG A 7 0.32 -23.72 55.50
CA ARG A 7 -0.88 -23.35 54.72
C ARG A 7 -1.45 -22.06 55.37
N LEU A 8 -2.26 -21.34 54.58
CA LEU A 8 -3.52 -20.63 54.93
C LEU A 8 -3.54 -19.61 56.08
N ALA A 9 -4.00 -18.39 55.78
CA ALA A 9 -5.29 -17.89 56.31
C ALA A 9 -5.64 -16.49 55.75
N SER A 10 -6.87 -16.37 55.26
CA SER A 10 -7.59 -15.15 54.89
C SER A 10 -7.73 -14.16 56.04
N LEU A 11 -7.94 -12.86 55.75
CA LEU A 11 -9.14 -12.15 56.18
C LEU A 11 -9.27 -10.79 55.46
N ALA A 12 -10.52 -10.35 55.34
CA ALA A 12 -11.01 -9.29 54.48
C ALA A 12 -11.12 -7.92 55.17
N ALA A 13 -11.46 -6.93 54.33
CA ALA A 13 -12.25 -5.72 54.60
C ALA A 13 -11.53 -4.41 54.95
N GLY A 14 -11.74 -3.41 54.08
CA GLY A 14 -12.38 -2.16 54.51
C GLY A 14 -11.61 -0.84 54.34
N SER A 15 -12.10 -0.02 53.40
CA SER A 15 -12.21 1.45 53.46
C SER A 15 -11.04 2.37 53.09
N ALA A 16 -11.18 2.94 51.89
CA ALA A 16 -11.21 4.37 51.55
C ALA A 16 -10.10 5.31 52.08
N ALA A 17 -9.26 5.79 51.16
CA ALA A 17 -8.80 7.19 51.15
C ALA A 17 -8.21 7.56 49.78
N VAL A 18 -8.66 8.71 49.28
CA VAL A 18 -8.25 9.42 48.06
C VAL A 18 -6.76 9.77 48.08
N CYS A 19 -6.06 9.55 46.96
CA CYS A 19 -4.90 10.33 46.56
C CYS A 19 -4.80 10.36 45.03
N ALA A 20 -5.28 11.45 44.44
CA ALA A 20 -4.96 11.83 43.09
C ALA A 20 -3.44 12.10 42.98
N LEU A 21 -2.74 11.27 42.22
CA LEU A 21 -1.40 11.56 41.73
C LEU A 21 -1.46 11.56 40.22
N ALA A 22 -1.63 12.76 39.68
CA ALA A 22 -1.27 13.09 38.32
C ALA A 22 0.23 12.83 38.15
N LEU A 23 0.57 11.74 37.46
CA LEU A 23 1.87 11.54 36.86
C LEU A 23 1.67 11.66 35.36
N GLY A 24 2.03 12.84 34.85
CA GLY A 24 2.10 13.11 33.42
C GLY A 24 3.01 12.11 32.75
N GLY A 25 2.42 11.21 31.98
CA GLY A 25 3.15 10.45 30.98
C GLY A 25 3.47 11.38 29.81
N VAL A 26 4.62 12.06 29.88
CA VAL A 26 5.33 12.44 28.67
C VAL A 26 5.74 11.13 28.01
N VAL A 27 4.93 10.66 27.07
CA VAL A 27 5.43 9.77 26.02
C VAL A 27 6.41 10.64 25.25
N ALA A 28 7.68 10.57 25.63
CA ALA A 28 8.77 10.97 24.77
C ALA A 28 8.67 10.05 23.55
N GLY A 29 7.94 10.52 22.53
CA GLY A 29 8.04 9.98 21.20
C GLY A 29 9.51 10.07 20.85
N LEU A 30 10.18 8.92 20.81
CA LEU A 30 11.42 8.80 20.08
C LEU A 30 11.16 9.46 18.73
N PRO A 31 11.93 10.46 18.30
CA PRO A 31 11.93 10.81 16.90
C PRO A 31 12.33 9.51 16.22
N SER A 32 11.38 8.87 15.53
CA SER A 32 11.73 8.01 14.43
C SER A 32 12.53 8.94 13.54
N GLU A 33 13.87 8.87 13.64
CA GLU A 33 14.75 9.50 12.68
C GLU A 33 14.34 8.89 11.36
N ALA A 34 13.48 9.63 10.66
CA ALA A 34 13.29 9.46 9.24
C ALA A 34 14.66 9.82 8.68
N HIS A 35 15.55 8.83 8.64
CA HIS A 35 16.74 8.89 7.82
C HIS A 35 16.25 9.38 6.47
N ALA A 36 16.90 10.43 5.98
CA ALA A 36 16.48 11.14 4.80
C ALA A 36 16.52 10.15 3.63
N GLN A 37 15.38 9.53 3.34
CA GLN A 37 15.23 8.60 2.24
C GLN A 37 15.30 9.42 0.96
N ALA A 38 16.46 9.42 0.33
CA ALA A 38 16.63 10.06 -0.96
C ALA A 38 15.92 9.20 -1.98
N SER A 39 14.71 9.60 -2.38
CA SER A 39 13.94 8.92 -3.41
C SER A 39 13.73 9.80 -4.63
N VAL A 40 13.79 9.19 -5.80
CA VAL A 40 13.59 9.84 -7.09
C VAL A 40 12.57 9.04 -7.91
N LEU A 41 11.70 9.76 -8.61
CA LEU A 41 10.84 9.19 -9.64
C LEU A 41 11.66 8.96 -10.92
N LEU A 42 11.82 7.70 -11.32
CA LEU A 42 12.55 7.31 -12.54
C LEU A 42 11.64 7.36 -13.76
N LYS A 43 10.46 6.75 -13.64
CA LYS A 43 9.51 6.59 -14.73
C LYS A 43 8.09 6.72 -14.18
N HIS A 44 7.26 7.49 -14.86
CA HIS A 44 5.83 7.53 -14.63
C HIS A 44 5.12 7.55 -15.96
N GLN A 45 4.29 6.53 -16.20
CA GLN A 45 3.48 6.42 -17.42
C GLN A 45 2.08 6.03 -17.01
N SER A 46 1.08 6.69 -17.57
CA SER A 46 -0.32 6.33 -17.35
C SER A 46 -1.09 6.40 -18.66
N ALA A 47 -2.02 5.49 -18.85
CA ALA A 47 -2.83 5.41 -20.05
C ALA A 47 -4.25 4.93 -19.74
N LYS A 48 -5.21 5.43 -20.52
CA LYS A 48 -6.58 4.92 -20.58
C LYS A 48 -6.85 4.45 -21.99
N ALA A 49 -6.87 3.14 -22.18
CA ALA A 49 -6.83 2.56 -23.51
C ALA A 49 -7.40 1.13 -23.52
N VAL A 50 -7.67 0.61 -24.71
CA VAL A 50 -8.03 -0.78 -24.93
C VAL A 50 -6.76 -1.59 -25.08
N VAL A 51 -6.66 -2.74 -24.44
CA VAL A 51 -5.52 -3.65 -24.63
C VAL A 51 -5.59 -4.24 -26.03
N GLU A 52 -4.56 -4.00 -26.83
CA GLU A 52 -4.43 -4.65 -28.13
C GLU A 52 -3.79 -6.03 -27.96
N THR A 53 -2.60 -6.06 -27.34
CA THR A 53 -1.82 -7.28 -27.09
C THR A 53 -1.08 -7.17 -25.76
N VAL A 54 -0.89 -8.31 -25.11
CA VAL A 54 -0.06 -8.45 -23.91
C VAL A 54 1.09 -9.38 -24.27
N ASP A 55 2.32 -8.88 -24.19
CA ASP A 55 3.53 -9.69 -24.33
C ASP A 55 4.11 -9.95 -22.94
N HIS A 56 4.03 -11.20 -22.49
CA HIS A 56 4.55 -11.63 -21.20
C HIS A 56 6.05 -11.94 -21.23
N ASP A 57 6.58 -12.27 -22.41
CA ASP A 57 7.99 -12.60 -22.62
C ASP A 57 8.83 -11.31 -22.65
N ALA A 58 8.40 -10.33 -23.45
CA ALA A 58 9.01 -9.01 -23.55
C ALA A 58 8.63 -8.09 -22.38
N ARG A 59 7.58 -8.42 -21.63
CA ARG A 59 6.98 -7.58 -20.58
C ARG A 59 6.49 -6.24 -21.11
N GLU A 60 5.82 -6.29 -22.25
CA GLU A 60 5.27 -5.14 -22.93
C GLU A 60 3.76 -5.26 -23.03
N LEU A 61 3.07 -4.16 -22.77
CA LEU A 61 1.64 -4.03 -22.97
C LEU A 61 1.42 -3.06 -24.13
N LEU A 62 0.79 -3.52 -25.20
CA LEU A 62 0.37 -2.65 -26.30
C LEU A 62 -1.06 -2.20 -26.06
N LEU A 63 -1.26 -0.89 -25.95
CA LEU A 63 -2.55 -0.30 -25.72
C LEU A 63 -2.94 0.59 -26.88
N ARG A 64 -4.21 0.50 -27.28
CA ARG A 64 -4.84 1.36 -28.27
C ARG A 64 -5.66 2.43 -27.58
N GLU A 65 -5.23 3.67 -27.71
CA GLU A 65 -5.95 4.84 -27.24
C GLU A 65 -7.23 5.08 -28.05
N ALA A 66 -8.15 5.89 -27.51
CA ALA A 66 -9.41 6.22 -28.19
C ALA A 66 -9.22 6.97 -29.52
N ASN A 67 -8.07 7.63 -29.71
CA ASN A 67 -7.66 8.30 -30.94
C ASN A 67 -7.10 7.32 -32.01
N GLY A 68 -7.01 6.03 -31.70
CA GLY A 68 -6.44 4.99 -32.57
C GLY A 68 -4.92 4.83 -32.49
N HIS A 69 -4.22 5.65 -31.69
CA HIS A 69 -2.78 5.57 -31.47
C HIS A 69 -2.42 4.37 -30.59
N LEU A 70 -1.27 3.76 -30.88
CA LEU A 70 -0.73 2.64 -30.13
C LEU A 70 0.37 3.13 -29.18
N ILE A 71 0.26 2.75 -27.92
CA ILE A 71 1.25 3.04 -26.88
C ILE A 71 1.74 1.71 -26.31
N THR A 72 3.05 1.55 -26.24
CA THR A 72 3.68 0.42 -25.54
C THR A 72 4.05 0.84 -24.12
N ILE A 73 3.59 0.09 -23.13
CA ILE A 73 3.98 0.23 -21.72
C ILE A 73 4.82 -0.98 -21.35
N GLU A 74 6.10 -0.76 -21.11
CA GLU A 74 7.00 -1.77 -20.56
C GLU A 74 6.84 -1.82 -19.04
N TYR A 75 6.67 -3.01 -18.48
CA TYR A 75 6.69 -3.21 -17.04
C TYR A 75 7.99 -3.85 -16.57
N GLY A 76 8.54 -3.29 -15.50
CA GLY A 76 9.84 -3.69 -14.95
C GLY A 76 9.89 -5.15 -14.53
N SER A 77 11.11 -5.69 -14.46
CA SER A 77 11.34 -7.11 -14.23
C SER A 77 10.80 -7.60 -12.89
N ALA A 78 10.51 -6.72 -11.94
CA ALA A 78 10.03 -7.12 -10.64
C ALA A 78 8.51 -7.41 -10.65
N VAL A 79 7.78 -6.94 -11.66
CA VAL A 79 6.38 -7.34 -11.90
C VAL A 79 6.37 -8.61 -12.77
N ARG A 80 6.25 -9.76 -12.11
CA ARG A 80 6.36 -11.08 -12.74
C ARG A 80 5.12 -11.48 -13.55
N ASP A 81 3.95 -11.00 -13.17
CA ASP A 81 2.69 -11.32 -13.82
C ASP A 81 1.68 -10.18 -13.59
N LEU A 82 0.96 -9.78 -14.64
CA LEU A 82 -0.21 -8.91 -14.52
C LEU A 82 -1.47 -9.80 -14.48
N PRO A 83 -2.05 -10.05 -13.29
CA PRO A 83 -3.22 -10.90 -13.19
C PRO A 83 -4.46 -10.11 -13.65
N HIS A 84 -5.19 -10.66 -14.63
CA HIS A 84 -6.52 -10.22 -15.11
C HIS A 84 -6.57 -9.18 -16.22
N VAL A 85 -5.51 -8.98 -17.01
CA VAL A 85 -5.57 -8.11 -18.20
C VAL A 85 -5.62 -8.98 -19.46
N ASN A 86 -6.69 -8.87 -20.24
CA ASN A 86 -6.82 -9.57 -21.53
C ASN A 86 -6.86 -8.59 -22.69
N ALA A 87 -6.49 -9.07 -23.88
CA ALA A 87 -6.71 -8.33 -25.12
C ALA A 87 -8.21 -8.00 -25.29
N GLY A 88 -8.49 -6.74 -25.63
CA GLY A 88 -9.84 -6.19 -25.77
C GLY A 88 -10.40 -5.50 -24.51
N ASP A 89 -9.76 -5.64 -23.35
CA ASP A 89 -10.21 -4.97 -22.13
C ASP A 89 -9.94 -3.46 -22.18
N LYS A 90 -10.93 -2.65 -21.80
CA LYS A 90 -10.72 -1.22 -21.55
C LYS A 90 -10.08 -1.08 -20.18
N LEU A 91 -8.88 -0.53 -20.11
CA LEU A 91 -8.21 -0.34 -18.84
C LEU A 91 -7.65 1.06 -18.66
N SER A 92 -7.61 1.48 -17.39
CA SER A 92 -6.80 2.59 -16.93
C SER A 92 -5.62 2.00 -16.19
N ILE A 93 -4.40 2.17 -16.71
CA ILE A 93 -3.15 1.67 -16.12
C ILE A 93 -2.24 2.83 -15.75
N SER A 94 -1.51 2.68 -14.64
CA SER A 94 -0.42 3.56 -14.26
C SER A 94 0.79 2.72 -13.83
N PHE A 95 1.94 3.01 -14.42
CA PHE A 95 3.25 2.49 -14.07
C PHE A 95 4.05 3.59 -13.39
N VAL A 96 4.58 3.28 -12.21
CA VAL A 96 5.45 4.16 -11.43
C VAL A 96 6.71 3.38 -11.06
N GLU A 97 7.86 3.95 -11.36
CA GLU A 97 9.15 3.44 -10.94
C GLU A 97 9.88 4.51 -10.13
N THR A 98 10.34 4.15 -8.94
CA THR A 98 11.17 5.01 -8.09
C THR A 98 12.43 4.29 -7.66
N LEU A 99 13.47 5.09 -7.38
CA LEU A 99 14.72 4.62 -6.80
C LEU A 99 14.97 5.41 -5.53
N GLY A 100 15.11 4.70 -4.43
CA GLY A 100 15.46 5.20 -3.12
C GLY A 100 16.85 4.73 -2.71
N ALA A 101 17.56 5.54 -1.92
CA ALA A 101 18.73 5.10 -1.18
C ALA A 101 18.62 5.59 0.27
N ASP A 102 19.03 4.73 1.20
CA ASP A 102 19.08 5.02 2.63
C ASP A 102 20.36 4.46 3.24
N LEU A 103 20.85 5.06 4.32
CA LEU A 103 22.05 4.57 5.02
C LEU A 103 21.71 3.31 5.80
N ALA A 104 22.41 2.20 5.55
CA ALA A 104 22.21 0.96 6.28
C ALA A 104 22.82 1.08 7.69
N PRO A 105 22.05 0.83 8.77
CA PRO A 105 22.63 0.84 10.10
C PRO A 105 23.69 -0.27 10.25
N PRO A 106 24.77 -0.01 11.01
CA PRO A 106 25.84 -1.00 11.19
C PRO A 106 25.29 -2.27 11.86
N GLY A 107 25.51 -3.42 11.22
CA GLY A 107 25.06 -4.73 11.72
C GLY A 107 23.59 -5.07 11.39
N SER A 108 22.89 -4.23 10.61
CA SER A 108 21.53 -4.55 10.15
C SER A 108 21.50 -5.78 9.23
N PRO A 109 20.44 -6.61 9.29
CA PRO A 109 20.23 -7.70 8.34
C PRO A 109 20.15 -7.16 6.91
N LEU A 110 20.45 -8.00 5.92
CA LEU A 110 20.27 -7.65 4.51
C LEU A 110 18.81 -7.30 4.24
N PRO A 111 18.54 -6.25 3.45
CA PRO A 111 17.17 -5.84 3.20
C PRO A 111 16.47 -6.87 2.29
N GLU A 112 15.28 -7.31 2.69
CA GLU A 112 14.51 -8.26 1.90
C GLU A 112 13.73 -7.55 0.80
N SER A 113 13.74 -8.13 -0.40
CA SER A 113 12.86 -7.72 -1.48
C SER A 113 11.45 -8.20 -1.22
N THR A 114 10.45 -7.35 -1.48
CA THR A 114 9.04 -7.65 -1.18
C THR A 114 8.18 -7.44 -2.41
N LEU A 115 7.18 -8.30 -2.62
CA LEU A 115 6.13 -8.11 -3.61
C LEU A 115 4.81 -7.94 -2.86
N THR A 116 4.09 -6.85 -3.12
CA THR A 116 2.78 -6.56 -2.54
C THR A 116 1.75 -6.51 -3.66
N THR A 117 0.64 -7.23 -3.47
CA THR A 117 -0.49 -7.21 -4.39
C THR A 117 -1.76 -6.91 -3.62
N ALA A 118 -2.58 -6.00 -4.13
CA ALA A 118 -3.93 -5.78 -3.63
C ALA A 118 -4.91 -5.77 -4.80
N ARG A 119 -6.10 -6.32 -4.58
CA ARG A 119 -7.18 -6.39 -5.58
C ARG A 119 -8.49 -5.96 -4.94
N GLY A 120 -9.39 -5.43 -5.76
CA GLY A 120 -10.71 -5.03 -5.31
C GLY A 120 -11.58 -4.53 -6.46
N TYR A 121 -12.65 -3.84 -6.11
CA TYR A 121 -13.59 -3.26 -7.08
C TYR A 121 -13.77 -1.77 -6.79
N VAL A 122 -13.84 -0.94 -7.83
CA VAL A 122 -14.20 0.49 -7.77
C VAL A 122 -15.39 0.71 -8.68
N HIS A 123 -16.53 1.15 -8.14
CA HIS A 123 -17.75 1.35 -8.94
C HIS A 123 -18.13 0.12 -9.80
N GLY A 124 -17.98 -1.11 -9.28
CA GLY A 124 -18.25 -2.34 -10.04
C GLY A 124 -17.14 -2.76 -11.03
N HIS A 125 -16.11 -1.94 -11.22
CA HIS A 125 -14.97 -2.24 -12.06
C HIS A 125 -13.85 -2.94 -11.27
N PRO A 126 -13.32 -4.08 -11.73
CA PRO A 126 -12.15 -4.71 -11.12
C PRO A 126 -10.95 -3.75 -11.12
N ARG A 127 -10.22 -3.72 -10.01
CA ARG A 127 -8.97 -2.98 -9.86
C ARG A 127 -7.92 -3.82 -9.14
N GLY A 128 -6.67 -3.49 -9.41
CA GLY A 128 -5.56 -4.05 -8.67
C GLY A 128 -4.36 -3.12 -8.65
N VAL A 129 -3.48 -3.38 -7.69
CA VAL A 129 -2.14 -2.79 -7.61
C VAL A 129 -1.14 -3.90 -7.32
N ILE A 130 -0.02 -3.84 -8.01
CA ILE A 130 1.14 -4.69 -7.78
C ILE A 130 2.31 -3.74 -7.54
N ALA A 131 2.91 -3.82 -6.37
CA ALA A 131 4.10 -3.05 -6.02
C ALA A 131 5.23 -4.02 -5.67
N SER A 132 6.35 -3.92 -6.35
CA SER A 132 7.56 -4.66 -6.05
C SER A 132 8.61 -3.71 -5.49
N PHE A 133 9.21 -4.13 -4.37
CA PHE A 133 10.32 -3.46 -3.72
C PHE A 133 11.54 -4.36 -3.85
N ARG A 134 12.44 -4.00 -4.76
CA ARG A 134 13.75 -4.64 -4.88
C ARG A 134 14.72 -3.87 -4.00
N ARG A 135 15.22 -4.53 -2.97
CA ARG A 135 16.20 -3.95 -2.06
C ARG A 135 17.51 -4.68 -2.20
N GLU A 136 18.58 -3.92 -2.31
CA GLU A 136 19.95 -4.41 -2.42
C GLU A 136 20.85 -3.60 -1.50
N ARG A 137 21.89 -4.25 -0.97
CA ARG A 137 22.88 -3.57 -0.14
C ARG A 137 24.08 -3.23 -1.00
N ALA A 138 24.51 -1.97 -0.93
CA ALA A 138 25.65 -1.49 -1.66
C ALA A 138 26.65 -0.78 -0.74
N LYS A 139 27.94 -1.00 -0.98
CA LYS A 139 29.02 -0.27 -0.33
C LYS A 139 29.50 0.86 -1.24
N ILE A 140 29.63 2.06 -0.71
CA ILE A 140 30.15 3.20 -1.45
C ILE A 140 31.68 3.10 -1.56
N ASN A 141 32.18 3.11 -2.80
CA ASN A 141 33.61 3.07 -3.10
C ASN A 141 34.18 4.48 -3.32
N THR A 142 33.44 5.33 -4.03
CA THR A 142 33.90 6.68 -4.38
C THR A 142 32.73 7.61 -4.55
N ILE A 143 32.88 8.85 -4.11
CA ILE A 143 31.89 9.92 -4.22
C ILE A 143 32.55 11.11 -4.92
N ASP A 144 31.96 11.56 -6.01
CA ASP A 144 32.36 12.76 -6.72
C ASP A 144 31.21 13.78 -6.66
N LEU A 145 31.37 14.76 -5.76
CA LEU A 145 30.44 15.87 -5.60
C LEU A 145 30.36 16.82 -6.81
N PRO A 146 31.45 17.17 -7.53
CA PRO A 146 31.36 18.12 -8.63
C PRO A 146 30.59 17.57 -9.84
N THR A 147 30.70 16.28 -10.15
CA THR A 147 29.94 15.62 -11.22
C THR A 147 28.66 14.93 -10.72
N HIS A 148 28.41 14.95 -9.41
CA HIS A 148 27.30 14.25 -8.74
C HIS A 148 27.29 12.76 -9.08
N THR A 149 28.46 12.12 -9.07
CA THR A 149 28.64 10.71 -9.43
C THR A 149 29.02 9.91 -8.19
N VAL A 150 28.43 8.72 -8.04
CA VAL A 150 28.81 7.77 -6.99
C VAL A 150 29.16 6.43 -7.61
N THR A 151 30.24 5.83 -7.13
CA THR A 151 30.61 4.46 -7.45
C THR A 151 30.34 3.58 -6.24
N PHE A 152 29.60 2.50 -6.43
CA PHE A 152 29.25 1.57 -5.37
C PHE A 152 29.40 0.12 -5.84
N THR A 153 29.59 -0.78 -4.89
CA THR A 153 29.66 -2.22 -5.13
C THR A 153 28.46 -2.88 -4.46
N THR A 154 27.69 -3.66 -5.21
CA THR A 154 26.55 -4.45 -4.67
C THR A 154 27.05 -5.77 -4.08
N ASP A 155 26.15 -6.57 -3.51
CA ASP A 155 26.48 -7.88 -2.92
C ASP A 155 26.98 -8.92 -3.93
N ASP A 156 26.77 -8.69 -5.23
CA ASP A 156 27.30 -9.49 -6.34
C ASP A 156 28.78 -9.15 -6.68
N ASP A 157 29.45 -8.32 -5.88
CA ASP A 157 30.80 -7.77 -6.14
C ASP A 157 30.90 -6.93 -7.44
N ALA A 158 29.78 -6.64 -8.09
CA ALA A 158 29.69 -5.81 -9.28
C ALA A 158 29.78 -4.32 -8.93
N SER A 159 30.73 -3.62 -9.57
CA SER A 159 30.91 -2.17 -9.41
C SER A 159 30.01 -1.40 -10.38
N HIS A 160 29.22 -0.50 -9.83
CA HIS A 160 28.25 0.32 -10.55
C HIS A 160 28.56 1.80 -10.36
N VAL A 161 28.29 2.58 -11.40
CA VAL A 161 28.42 4.04 -11.38
C VAL A 161 27.05 4.65 -11.61
N ALA A 162 26.60 5.50 -10.69
CA ALA A 162 25.36 6.24 -10.80
C ALA A 162 25.61 7.75 -10.83
N VAL A 163 24.90 8.44 -11.73
CA VAL A 163 24.91 9.91 -11.83
C VAL A 163 23.61 10.45 -11.24
N LEU A 164 23.72 11.26 -10.20
CA LEU A 164 22.59 11.76 -9.42
C LEU A 164 22.11 13.08 -10.04
N ARG A 165 20.96 13.01 -10.74
CA ARG A 165 20.40 14.15 -11.47
C ARG A 165 19.46 15.02 -10.65
N THR A 166 18.89 14.49 -9.57
CA THR A 166 17.89 15.20 -8.78
C THR A 166 18.49 15.83 -7.53
N GLN A 167 17.98 17.01 -7.16
CA GLN A 167 18.48 17.78 -6.02
C GLN A 167 18.46 16.97 -4.71
N ALA A 168 17.36 16.24 -4.45
CA ALA A 168 17.24 15.40 -3.25
C ALA A 168 18.35 14.32 -3.16
N MET A 169 18.70 13.70 -4.28
CA MET A 169 19.80 12.72 -4.34
C MET A 169 21.17 13.39 -4.20
N GLN A 170 21.35 14.58 -4.78
CA GLN A 170 22.59 15.36 -4.63
C GLN A 170 22.80 15.82 -3.19
N ASP A 171 21.73 16.18 -2.48
CA ASP A 171 21.82 16.53 -1.06
C ASP A 171 22.14 15.32 -0.18
N PHE A 172 21.59 14.15 -0.51
CA PHE A 172 21.98 12.88 0.11
C PHE A 172 23.45 12.50 -0.17
N LEU A 173 23.96 12.77 -1.38
CA LEU A 173 25.36 12.54 -1.70
C LEU A 173 26.32 13.34 -0.78
N LYS A 174 25.91 14.52 -0.32
CA LYS A 174 26.69 15.35 0.61
C LYS A 174 26.74 14.76 2.02
N THR A 175 25.74 13.96 2.42
CA THR A 175 25.71 13.34 3.74
C THR A 175 26.57 12.07 3.80
N LEU A 176 26.71 11.37 2.66
CA LEU A 176 27.46 10.11 2.56
C LEU A 176 28.98 10.29 2.71
N LYS A 177 29.64 9.20 3.07
CA LYS A 177 31.10 9.04 3.12
C LYS A 177 31.53 7.81 2.31
N VAL A 178 32.78 7.83 1.86
CA VAL A 178 33.38 6.65 1.24
C VAL A 178 33.51 5.55 2.29
N GLY A 179 33.06 4.34 1.95
CA GLY A 179 32.98 3.19 2.86
C GLY A 179 31.62 3.02 3.54
N ASP A 180 30.70 3.98 3.40
CA ASP A 180 29.33 3.83 3.89
C ASP A 180 28.62 2.68 3.18
N VAL A 181 27.73 2.02 3.93
CA VAL A 181 26.86 0.97 3.42
C VAL A 181 25.47 1.59 3.28
N ILE A 182 24.91 1.50 2.08
CA ILE A 182 23.57 2.00 1.77
C ILE A 182 22.67 0.84 1.35
N ASP A 183 21.41 0.92 1.72
CA ASP A 183 20.37 0.04 1.20
C ASP A 183 19.65 0.79 0.06
N ILE A 184 19.80 0.28 -1.16
CA ILE A 184 19.16 0.81 -2.36
C ILE A 184 17.81 0.12 -2.50
N THR A 185 16.73 0.89 -2.67
CA THR A 185 15.38 0.39 -2.85
C THR A 185 14.83 0.85 -4.19
N ARG A 186 14.71 -0.06 -5.15
CA ARG A 186 13.92 0.17 -6.38
C ARG A 186 12.48 -0.26 -6.14
N MET A 187 11.55 0.67 -6.29
CA MET A 187 10.12 0.37 -6.24
C MET A 187 9.55 0.45 -7.65
N GLU A 188 8.88 -0.61 -8.08
CA GLU A 188 8.10 -0.66 -9.31
C GLU A 188 6.64 -0.91 -8.92
N SER A 189 5.71 -0.09 -9.42
CA SER A 189 4.29 -0.21 -9.13
C SER A 189 3.47 -0.15 -10.41
N ILE A 190 2.54 -1.09 -10.55
CA ILE A 190 1.48 -1.09 -11.55
C ILE A 190 0.14 -1.01 -10.85
N SER A 191 -0.66 -0.01 -11.21
CA SER A 191 -2.06 0.08 -10.84
C SER A 191 -2.93 -0.06 -12.07
N TYR A 192 -4.00 -0.85 -12.00
CA TYR A 192 -4.94 -1.05 -13.10
C TYR A 192 -6.40 -1.00 -12.65
N ILE A 193 -7.27 -0.51 -13.52
CA ILE A 193 -8.73 -0.54 -13.37
C ILE A 193 -9.32 -1.00 -14.71
N ILE A 194 -10.13 -2.06 -14.69
CA ILE A 194 -10.79 -2.62 -15.87
C ILE A 194 -12.16 -1.97 -16.02
N LEU A 195 -12.25 -1.02 -16.95
CA LEU A 195 -13.43 -0.20 -17.24
C LEU A 195 -14.42 -0.90 -18.19
N ASN A 196 -14.50 -2.23 -18.14
CA ASN A 196 -15.43 -2.97 -18.98
C ASN A 196 -16.87 -2.74 -18.51
N GLU A 197 -17.72 -2.28 -19.42
CA GLU A 197 -19.18 -2.14 -19.25
C GLU A 197 -19.88 -3.51 -19.03
N LYS A 198 -19.17 -4.62 -19.32
CA LYS A 198 -19.75 -5.97 -19.29
C LYS A 198 -19.95 -6.55 -17.88
N THR A 199 -19.37 -5.94 -16.84
CA THR A 199 -19.52 -6.44 -15.46
C THR A 199 -20.91 -6.13 -14.88
N GLU A 200 -21.65 -5.13 -15.38
CA GLU A 200 -23.04 -4.92 -14.96
C GLU A 200 -23.92 -6.14 -15.28
N ALA A 201 -23.73 -6.80 -16.42
CA ALA A 201 -24.51 -8.01 -16.75
C ALA A 201 -24.13 -9.24 -15.88
N ALA A 202 -22.88 -9.35 -15.45
CA ALA A 202 -22.44 -10.44 -14.57
C ALA A 202 -22.85 -10.19 -13.10
N GLN A 203 -22.90 -8.93 -12.68
CA GLN A 203 -23.31 -8.52 -11.35
C GLN A 203 -24.84 -8.49 -11.22
N ASP A 204 -25.56 -8.14 -12.29
CA ASP A 204 -27.02 -8.27 -12.39
C ASP A 204 -27.44 -9.75 -12.41
N ALA A 205 -26.70 -10.62 -13.11
CA ALA A 205 -26.93 -12.07 -13.05
C ALA A 205 -26.64 -12.67 -11.67
N ALA A 206 -25.59 -12.23 -10.98
CA ALA A 206 -25.27 -12.66 -9.62
C ALA A 206 -26.30 -12.13 -8.59
N ASN A 207 -26.78 -10.90 -8.77
CA ASN A 207 -27.82 -10.32 -7.92
C ASN A 207 -29.20 -10.93 -8.20
N ALA A 208 -29.51 -11.28 -9.45
CA ALA A 208 -30.71 -12.00 -9.85
C ALA A 208 -30.70 -13.46 -9.35
N ALA A 209 -29.53 -14.13 -9.33
CA ALA A 209 -29.39 -15.46 -8.73
C ALA A 209 -29.56 -15.43 -7.20
N ALA A 210 -29.09 -14.37 -6.53
CA ALA A 210 -29.32 -14.15 -5.10
C ALA A 210 -30.79 -13.82 -4.79
N ALA A 211 -31.48 -13.09 -5.67
CA ALA A 211 -32.91 -12.78 -5.55
C ALA A 211 -33.82 -13.98 -5.89
N GLY A 212 -33.40 -14.87 -6.78
CA GLY A 212 -34.12 -16.10 -7.13
C GLY A 212 -34.14 -17.14 -6.01
N ALA A 213 -33.10 -17.17 -5.15
CA ALA A 213 -33.07 -18.03 -3.97
C ALA A 213 -34.02 -17.59 -2.84
N ALA A 214 -34.52 -16.34 -2.90
CA ALA A 214 -35.48 -15.80 -1.92
C ALA A 214 -36.95 -15.97 -2.35
N SER A 215 -37.22 -16.57 -3.52
CA SER A 215 -38.57 -16.64 -4.10
C SER A 215 -38.97 -18.09 -4.42
N ALA A 216 -39.10 -18.94 -3.40
CA ALA A 216 -39.92 -20.15 -3.47
C ALA A 216 -41.10 -20.02 -2.48
N PRO A 217 -42.35 -20.30 -2.90
CA PRO A 217 -43.56 -19.92 -2.17
C PRO A 217 -44.03 -21.00 -1.17
N GLY A 218 -44.54 -20.56 -0.01
CA GLY A 218 -45.20 -21.44 0.97
C GLY A 218 -45.71 -20.75 2.24
N ALA A 219 -46.79 -19.95 2.11
CA ALA A 219 -47.93 -19.66 3.03
C ALA A 219 -47.79 -19.54 4.58
N PRO A 220 -48.76 -18.91 5.30
CA PRO A 220 -49.56 -17.71 5.03
C PRO A 220 -49.43 -16.62 6.14
N VAL A 221 -49.91 -15.41 5.83
CA VAL A 221 -49.97 -14.19 6.68
C VAL A 221 -50.91 -14.30 7.89
N PRO A 222 -50.73 -13.42 8.91
CA PRO A 222 -51.81 -12.44 9.12
C PRO A 222 -51.37 -10.99 9.44
N ALA A 223 -52.10 -10.07 8.80
CA ALA A 223 -52.72 -8.82 9.29
C ALA A 223 -51.88 -7.69 9.94
N THR A 224 -51.67 -6.66 9.11
CA THR A 224 -51.79 -5.19 9.31
C THR A 224 -52.20 -4.64 10.69
N ALA A 225 -51.47 -3.62 11.17
CA ALA A 225 -52.03 -2.46 11.88
C ALA A 225 -51.18 -1.18 11.63
N PRO A 226 -51.79 0.02 11.60
CA PRO A 226 -51.22 1.21 10.96
C PRO A 226 -50.43 2.13 11.90
N GLN A 227 -49.48 2.89 11.34
CA GLN A 227 -48.77 3.98 12.04
C GLN A 227 -49.70 5.17 12.32
N PRO A 228 -49.53 5.90 13.44
CA PRO A 228 -50.01 7.26 13.56
C PRO A 228 -48.89 8.31 13.53
N ALA A 229 -49.29 9.44 12.95
CA ALA A 229 -48.49 10.59 12.56
C ALA A 229 -48.07 11.52 13.72
N THR A 230 -47.05 12.31 13.43
CA THR A 230 -46.50 13.44 14.20
C THR A 230 -47.44 14.65 14.30
N VAL A 231 -47.48 15.33 15.44
CA VAL A 231 -47.90 16.75 15.58
C VAL A 231 -47.28 17.38 16.85
N PRO A 232 -47.20 18.72 16.98
CA PRO A 232 -45.96 19.43 17.32
C PRO A 232 -45.97 20.08 18.72
N ALA A 233 -44.79 20.57 19.11
CA ALA A 233 -44.54 21.30 20.35
C ALA A 233 -45.14 22.72 20.36
N ALA A 234 -45.64 23.14 21.53
CA ALA A 234 -45.88 24.53 21.88
C ALA A 234 -45.68 24.73 23.41
N PRO A 235 -45.37 25.96 23.86
CA PRO A 235 -44.44 26.22 24.97
C PRO A 235 -45.13 26.56 26.29
N VAL A 236 -44.40 26.51 27.41
CA VAL A 236 -44.81 27.24 28.62
C VAL A 236 -43.61 27.86 29.34
N ALA A 237 -43.82 29.11 29.71
CA ALA A 237 -42.93 30.05 30.38
C ALA A 237 -43.10 29.94 31.93
N PRO A 238 -42.53 30.84 32.76
CA PRO A 238 -41.91 30.48 34.04
C PRO A 238 -42.77 30.79 35.28
N ALA A 239 -42.34 30.26 36.44
CA ALA A 239 -42.62 30.80 37.77
C ALA A 239 -41.50 30.31 38.71
N GLN A 240 -40.60 31.22 39.12
CA GLN A 240 -40.51 31.85 40.46
C GLN A 240 -39.42 31.18 41.30
#